data_AF-A0A6I2A490-F1
#
_entry.id   AF-A0A6I2A490-F1
#
_cell.length_a   1.000
_cell.length_b   1.000
_cell.length_c   1.000
_cell.angle_alpha   90.00
_cell.angle_beta   90.00
_cell.angle_gamma   90.00
#
_symmetry.space_group_name_H-M   'P 1'
#
loop_
_entity.id
_entity.type
_entity.pdbx_description
1 polymer ?
#
loop_
_entity_poly.entity_id
_entity_poly.type
_entity_poly.pdbx_seq_one_letter_code
_entity_poly.pdbx_strand_id
1 'polypeptide(L)' 'MTDEELQEAINDANSDVNCLSLFPPAGPLPDPEIRRREMILLRQLTLYKIEDARKQNKKDVELFNTVIYGLMTSFVKSHQ' A
#
# COMPACT_ATOMS: atom_id res chain seq x y z
N MET A 1 -11.17 10.07 -0.90
CA MET A 1 -9.85 10.16 -1.52
C MET A 1 -10.03 10.84 -2.87
N THR A 2 -9.47 12.03 -3.06
CA THR A 2 -9.46 12.76 -4.34
C THR A 2 -8.48 12.11 -5.32
N ASP A 3 -8.41 12.59 -6.56
CA ASP A 3 -7.40 12.15 -7.53
C ASP A 3 -5.99 12.59 -7.12
N GLU A 4 -5.86 13.81 -6.59
CA GLU A 4 -4.60 14.34 -6.08
C GLU A 4 -4.09 13.53 -4.88
N GLU A 5 -4.97 13.25 -3.90
CA GLU A 5 -4.64 12.42 -2.73
C GLU A 5 -4.23 11.00 -3.14
N LEU A 6 -4.89 10.43 -4.15
CA LEU A 6 -4.55 9.10 -4.66
C LEU A 6 -3.17 9.10 -5.32
N GLN A 7 -2.88 10.10 -6.16
CA GLN A 7 -1.59 10.20 -6.84
C GLN A 7 -0.44 10.42 -5.86
N GLU A 8 -0.65 11.27 -4.85
CA GLU A 8 0.31 11.49 -3.76
C GLU A 8 0.57 10.19 -2.99
N ALA A 9 -0.50 9.47 -2.62
CA ALA A 9 -0.38 8.19 -1.92
C ALA A 9 0.36 7.12 -2.73
N ILE A 10 0.15 7.07 -4.05
CA ILE A 10 0.89 6.17 -4.96
C ILE A 10 2.37 6.54 -4.97
N ASN A 11 2.70 7.82 -5.08
CA ASN A 11 4.09 8.28 -5.08
C ASN A 11 4.80 7.95 -3.76
N ASP A 12 4.14 8.16 -2.63
CA ASP A 12 4.62 7.81 -1.29
C ASP A 12 4.87 6.30 -1.16
N ALA A 13 3.90 5.47 -1.54
CA ALA A 13 4.04 4.01 -1.49
C ALA A 13 5.13 3.49 -2.43
N ASN A 14 5.32 4.10 -3.61
CA ASN A 14 6.41 3.77 -4.53
C ASN A 14 7.79 4.10 -3.92
N SER A 15 7.88 5.24 -3.21
CA SER A 15 9.09 5.61 -2.48
C SER A 15 9.43 4.58 -1.40
N ASP A 16 8.45 4.19 -0.59
CA ASP A 16 8.62 3.15 0.43
C ASP A 16 9.12 1.82 -0.18
N VAL A 17 8.56 1.41 -1.32
CA VAL A 17 8.97 0.19 -2.04
C VAL A 17 10.39 0.28 -2.57
N ASN A 18 10.79 1.43 -3.12
CA ASN A 18 12.17 1.63 -3.57
C ASN A 18 13.18 1.51 -2.42
N CYS A 19 12.82 1.94 -1.21
CA CYS A 19 13.64 1.74 -0.01
C CYS A 19 13.75 0.26 0.41
N LEU A 20 12.74 -0.57 0.13
CA LEU A 20 12.74 -2.00 0.47
C LEU A 20 13.70 -2.84 -0.41
N SER A 21 14.02 -2.37 -1.62
CA SER A 21 14.92 -3.08 -2.57
C SER A 21 16.35 -3.26 -2.05
N LEU A 22 16.74 -2.55 -0.99
CA LEU A 22 18.10 -2.53 -0.46
C LEU A 22 18.43 -3.75 0.43
N PHE A 23 17.43 -4.51 0.91
CA PHE A 23 17.64 -5.64 1.82
C PHE A 23 16.71 -6.82 1.49
N PRO A 24 17.18 -7.89 0.82
CA PRO A 24 16.39 -9.09 0.58
C PRO A 24 16.25 -9.93 1.86
N PRO A 25 15.06 -10.48 2.17
CA PRO A 25 14.84 -11.23 3.39
C PRO A 25 15.48 -12.61 3.33
N ALA A 26 16.15 -13.00 4.42
CA ALA A 26 16.70 -14.33 4.59
C ALA A 26 15.73 -15.22 5.38
N GLY A 27 14.91 -16.02 4.69
CA GLY A 27 14.29 -17.21 5.27
C GLY A 27 12.75 -17.27 5.28
N PRO A 28 12.18 -18.46 5.54
CA PRO A 28 10.75 -18.72 5.39
C PRO A 28 9.98 -18.27 6.64
N LEU A 29 9.57 -16.99 6.64
CA LEU A 29 8.69 -16.26 7.60
C LEU A 29 9.07 -16.47 9.10
N PRO A 30 9.78 -15.55 9.82
CA PRO A 30 9.30 -14.19 10.19
C PRO A 30 10.38 -13.12 10.52
N ASP A 31 10.05 -11.83 10.39
CA ASP A 31 10.69 -10.70 11.09
C ASP A 31 9.66 -9.54 11.07
N PRO A 32 9.49 -8.71 12.12
CA PRO A 32 8.70 -7.47 12.02
C PRO A 32 9.00 -6.67 10.75
N GLU A 33 10.24 -6.68 10.28
CA GLU A 33 10.65 -6.02 9.04
C GLU A 33 10.09 -6.70 7.78
N ILE A 34 10.03 -8.03 7.73
CA ILE A 34 9.42 -8.77 6.61
C ILE A 34 7.92 -8.49 6.56
N ARG A 35 7.23 -8.51 7.71
CA ARG A 35 5.80 -8.14 7.76
C ARG A 35 5.57 -6.69 7.34
N ARG A 36 6.42 -5.77 7.79
CA ARG A 36 6.36 -4.37 7.39
C ARG A 36 6.56 -4.24 5.87
N ARG A 37 7.53 -4.94 5.30
CA ARG A 37 7.78 -5.01 3.85
C ARG A 37 6.56 -5.50 3.08
N GLU A 38 6.00 -6.64 3.48
CA GLU A 38 4.80 -7.19 2.84
C GLU A 38 3.61 -6.23 2.93
N MET A 39 3.43 -5.57 4.08
CA MET A 39 2.37 -4.57 4.27
C MET A 39 2.56 -3.33 3.40
N ILE A 40 3.80 -2.87 3.20
CA ILE A 40 4.10 -1.78 2.25
C ILE A 40 3.75 -2.19 0.81
N LEU A 41 4.10 -3.41 0.39
CA LEU A 41 3.75 -3.93 -0.93
C LEU A 41 2.23 -4.07 -1.11
N LEU A 42 1.53 -4.57 -0.10
CA LEU A 42 0.06 -4.68 -0.12
C LEU A 42 -0.62 -3.31 -0.12
N ARG A 43 -0.07 -2.33 0.61
CA ARG A 43 -0.51 -0.92 0.58
C ARG A 43 -0.42 -0.35 -0.83
N GLN A 44 0.73 -0.50 -1.49
CA GLN A 44 0.95 -0.06 -2.88
C GLN A 44 -0.02 -0.74 -3.85
N LEU A 45 -0.14 -2.08 -3.79
CA LEU A 45 -1.05 -2.84 -4.65
C LEU A 45 -2.50 -2.37 -4.49
N THR A 46 -2.90 -2.06 -3.27
CA THR A 46 -4.27 -1.61 -2.97
C THR A 46 -4.54 -0.22 -3.54
N LEU A 47 -3.57 0.69 -3.55
CA LEU A 47 -3.70 1.98 -4.23
C LEU A 47 -3.93 1.81 -5.73
N TYR A 48 -3.20 0.91 -6.39
CA TYR A 48 -3.46 0.60 -7.80
C TYR A 48 -4.84 -0.03 -8.04
N LYS A 49 -5.37 -0.82 -7.09
CA LYS A 49 -6.75 -1.31 -7.17
C LYS A 49 -7.79 -0.20 -7.01
N ILE A 50 -7.53 0.83 -6.21
CA ILE A 50 -8.39 2.02 -6.12
C ILE A 50 -8.37 2.75 -7.47
N GLU A 51 -7.19 2.95 -8.06
CA GLU A 51 -7.02 3.59 -9.37
C GLU A 51 -7.79 2.85 -10.48
N ASP A 52 -7.65 1.52 -10.54
CA ASP A 52 -8.35 0.67 -11.50
C ASP A 52 -9.88 0.68 -11.29
N ALA A 53 -10.33 0.62 -10.03
CA ALA A 53 -11.75 0.69 -9.71
C ALA A 53 -12.35 2.03 -10.15
N ARG A 54 -11.62 3.13 -9.96
CA ARG A 54 -12.00 4.47 -10.40
C ARG A 54 -12.09 4.55 -11.93
N LYS A 55 -11.07 4.06 -12.65
CA LYS A 55 -11.06 3.99 -14.13
C LYS A 55 -12.23 3.16 -14.69
N GLN A 56 -12.62 2.10 -13.98
CA GLN A 56 -13.75 1.23 -14.34
C GLN A 56 -15.11 1.69 -13.79
N ASN A 57 -15.15 2.83 -13.08
CA ASN A 57 -16.35 3.38 -12.42
C ASN A 57 -17.03 2.39 -11.44
N LYS A 58 -16.25 1.53 -10.78
CA LYS A 58 -16.69 0.53 -9.79
C LYS A 58 -16.61 1.10 -8.37
N LYS A 59 -17.56 1.98 -8.03
CA LYS A 59 -17.56 2.76 -6.77
C LYS A 59 -17.50 1.91 -5.49
N ASP A 60 -18.17 0.76 -5.46
CA ASP A 60 -18.17 -0.12 -4.27
C ASP A 60 -16.77 -0.73 -4.03
N VAL A 61 -16.09 -1.11 -5.11
CA VAL A 61 -14.74 -1.67 -5.08
C VAL A 61 -13.72 -0.57 -4.72
N GLU A 62 -13.91 0.64 -5.24
CA GLU A 62 -13.10 1.81 -4.87
C GLU A 62 -13.21 2.10 -3.36
N LEU A 63 -14.43 2.16 -2.83
CA LEU A 63 -14.68 2.41 -1.40
C LEU A 63 -14.07 1.30 -0.52
N PHE A 64 -14.30 0.04 -0.88
CA PHE A 64 -13.74 -1.10 -0.15
C PHE A 64 -12.21 -1.03 -0.10
N ASN A 65 -11.55 -0.85 -1.25
CA ASN A 65 -10.08 -0.75 -1.28
C ASN A 65 -9.57 0.50 -0.54
N THR A 66 -10.34 1.61 -0.53
CA THR A 66 -9.98 2.81 0.24
C THR A 66 -9.97 2.53 1.74
N VAL A 67 -10.96 1.80 2.26
CA VAL A 67 -10.99 1.39 3.69
C VAL A 67 -9.82 0.46 4.01
N ILE A 68 -9.56 -0.52 3.15
CA ILE A 68 -8.46 -1.47 3.31
C ILE A 68 -7.10 -0.75 3.27
N TYR A 69 -6.92 0.22 2.37
CA TYR A 69 -5.75 1.10 2.32
C TYR A 69 -5.55 1.86 3.63
N GLY A 70 -6.61 2.42 4.21
CA GLY A 70 -6.56 3.10 5.50
C GLY A 70 -6.03 2.21 6.61
N LEU A 71 -6.55 0.98 6.73
CA LEU A 71 -6.09 -0.01 7.71
C LEU A 71 -4.61 -0.35 7.54
N MET A 72 -4.17 -0.60 6.31
CA MET A 72 -2.75 -0.92 6.03
C MET A 72 -1.84 0.27 6.31
N THR A 73 -2.28 1.48 5.99
CA THR A 73 -1.50 2.70 6.25
C THR A 73 -1.33 2.94 7.75
N SER A 74 -2.38 2.74 8.55
CA SER A 74 -2.27 2.81 10.02
C SER A 74 -1.27 1.78 10.56
N PHE A 75 -1.27 0.56 10.03
CA PHE A 75 -0.30 -0.46 10.42
C PHE A 75 1.14 -0.04 10.09
N VAL A 76 1.40 0.33 8.83
CA VAL A 76 2.75 0.72 8.36
C VAL A 76 3.29 1.93 9.13
N LYS A 77 2.45 2.96 9.38
CA LYS A 77 2.85 4.19 10.09
C LYS A 77 2.99 4.01 11.60
N SER A 78 2.30 3.04 12.21
CA SER A 78 2.45 2.74 13.65
C SER A 78 3.81 2.12 14.00
N HIS A 79 4.56 1.65 13.00
CA HIS A 79 5.87 1.02 13.14
C HIS A 79 7.00 1.91 12.56
N GLN A 80 6.76 3.22 12.43
CA GLN A 80 7.72 4.25 12.04
C GLN A 80 8.03 5.14 13.26
#